data_AF-A0A965HHF8-F1
#
_entry.id   AF-A0A965HHF8-F1
#
_cell.length_a   1.000
_cell.length_b   1.000
_cell.length_c   1.000
_cell.angle_alpha   90.00
_cell.angle_beta   90.00
_cell.angle_gamma   90.00
#
_symmetry.space_group_name_H-M   'P 1'
#
loop_
_entity.id
_entity.type
_entity.pdbx_description
1 polymer ?
#
loop_
_entity_poly.entity_id
_entity_poly.type
_entity_poly.pdbx_seq_one_letter_code
_entity_poly.pdbx_strand_id
1 'polypeptide(L)'
;MLRLFLETDSQFGIFCEDDILIRRDFGIHLPQIIENFKELGLDVLLLGNLSSNPDFRNCSNFPERQIPNSDSFPFKYYAYDSNPESAVWGTQMYMLHRDQVRFLLDKYANGYSDKTIYDSTLVPFSADWTITKEGTKAIIHPLVAIENYEDAHEDAGQNTCRKLCYQLFYSEELFG
;
A
#
# COMPACT_ATOMS: atom_id res chain seq x y z
N MET A 1 -11.22 7.94 -8.13
CA MET A 1 -9.81 8.40 -8.04
C MET A 1 -8.96 7.97 -9.24
N LEU A 2 -8.79 6.67 -9.50
CA LEU A 2 -7.92 6.17 -10.58
C LEU A 2 -8.21 6.75 -11.98
N ARG A 3 -9.48 6.83 -12.39
CA ARG A 3 -9.87 7.42 -13.68
C ARG A 3 -9.47 8.90 -13.78
N LEU A 4 -9.67 9.68 -12.72
CA LEU A 4 -9.29 11.09 -12.67
C LEU A 4 -7.77 11.27 -12.76
N PHE A 5 -6.99 10.38 -12.14
CA PHE A 5 -5.54 10.42 -12.28
C PHE A 5 -5.08 10.24 -13.74
N LEU A 6 -5.79 9.41 -14.52
CA LEU A 6 -5.51 9.26 -15.96
C LEU A 6 -5.80 10.51 -16.80
N GLU A 7 -6.49 11.52 -16.28
CA GLU A 7 -6.70 12.81 -16.94
C GLU A 7 -5.49 13.75 -16.78
N THR A 8 -4.54 13.40 -15.90
CA THR A 8 -3.27 14.12 -15.71
C THR A 8 -2.16 13.54 -16.58
N ASP A 9 -1.05 14.27 -16.73
CA ASP A 9 0.17 13.80 -17.39
C ASP A 9 1.18 13.15 -16.43
N SER A 10 0.83 13.00 -15.14
CA SER A 10 1.73 12.43 -14.14
C SER A 10 1.97 10.94 -14.40
N GLN A 11 3.24 10.52 -14.28
CA GLN A 11 3.66 9.13 -14.43
C GLN A 11 3.29 8.26 -13.22
N PHE A 12 3.29 8.86 -12.02
CA PHE A 12 2.98 8.17 -10.78
C PHE A 12 1.83 8.85 -10.06
N GLY A 13 0.93 8.05 -9.50
CA GLY A 13 -0.17 8.52 -8.66
C GLY A 13 0.00 7.99 -7.25
N ILE A 14 -0.24 8.85 -6.26
CA ILE A 14 -0.36 8.47 -4.86
C ILE A 14 -1.83 8.62 -4.49
N PHE A 15 -2.38 7.58 -3.88
CA PHE A 15 -3.78 7.49 -3.48
C PHE A 15 -3.83 7.17 -1.99
N CYS A 16 -4.77 7.76 -1.28
CA CYS A 16 -4.93 7.56 0.15
C CYS A 16 -6.39 7.64 0.58
N GLU A 17 -6.67 7.03 1.73
CA GLU A 17 -7.87 7.27 2.52
C GLU A 17 -7.84 8.69 3.12
N ASP A 18 -8.98 9.17 3.60
CA ASP A 18 -9.15 10.54 4.13
C ASP A 18 -8.87 10.64 5.64
N ASP A 19 -8.77 9.51 6.34
CA ASP A 19 -8.60 9.38 7.78
C ASP A 19 -7.20 8.87 8.19
N ILE A 20 -6.16 9.37 7.52
CA ILE A 20 -4.77 8.94 7.74
C ILE A 20 -3.88 10.08 8.26
N LEU A 21 -2.85 9.70 9.00
CA LEU A 21 -1.72 10.56 9.33
C LEU A 21 -0.57 10.24 8.37
N ILE A 22 0.01 11.27 7.76
CA ILE A 22 1.16 11.17 6.85
C ILE A 22 2.39 11.71 7.56
N ARG A 23 3.53 11.00 7.44
CA ARG A 23 4.80 11.48 8.00
C ARG A 23 5.14 12.88 7.49
N ARG A 24 5.52 13.78 8.41
CA ARG A 24 5.95 15.16 8.13
C ARG A 24 7.15 15.25 7.18
N ASP A 25 8.04 14.25 7.23
CA ASP A 25 9.24 14.16 6.39
C ASP A 25 8.97 13.53 5.01
N PHE A 26 7.74 13.09 4.71
CA PHE A 26 7.41 12.37 3.49
C PHE A 26 7.80 13.15 2.23
N GLY A 27 7.49 14.44 2.18
CA GLY A 27 7.82 15.29 1.03
C GLY A 27 9.32 15.40 0.75
N ILE A 28 10.16 15.30 1.78
CA ILE A 28 11.63 15.32 1.66
C ILE A 28 12.13 14.04 1.00
N HIS A 29 11.51 12.90 1.35
CA HIS A 29 11.93 11.59 0.87
C HIS A 29 11.26 11.15 -0.43
N LEU A 30 10.14 11.76 -0.80
CA LEU A 30 9.35 11.39 -1.97
C LEU A 30 10.17 11.28 -3.28
N PRO A 31 11.11 12.19 -3.61
CA PRO A 31 11.93 12.03 -4.81
C PRO A 31 12.72 10.72 -4.83
N GLN A 32 13.36 10.35 -3.72
CA GLN A 32 14.10 9.10 -3.62
C GLN A 32 13.16 7.88 -3.59
N ILE A 33 11.98 7.99 -2.98
CA ILE A 33 10.96 6.93 -3.03
C ILE A 33 10.54 6.65 -4.48
N ILE A 34 10.36 7.69 -5.30
CA ILE A 34 10.02 7.55 -6.72
C ILE A 34 11.16 6.88 -7.51
N GLU A 35 12.42 7.26 -7.27
CA GLU A 35 13.55 6.61 -7.95
C GLU A 35 13.69 5.14 -7.53
N ASN A 36 13.56 4.85 -6.24
CA ASN A 36 13.54 3.48 -5.72
C ASN A 36 12.39 2.64 -6.31
N PHE A 37 11.21 3.24 -6.45
CA PHE A 37 10.05 2.61 -7.08
C PHE A 37 10.37 2.17 -8.52
N LYS A 38 11.04 3.03 -9.30
CA LYS A 38 11.48 2.73 -10.68
C LYS A 38 12.56 1.67 -10.71
N GLU A 39 13.59 1.80 -9.87
CA GLU A 39 14.73 0.89 -9.84
C GLU A 39 14.30 -0.54 -9.47
N LEU A 40 13.37 -0.66 -8.55
CA LEU A 40 12.78 -1.94 -8.16
C LEU A 40 11.74 -2.48 -9.16
N GLY A 41 11.42 -1.73 -10.21
CA GLY A 41 10.41 -2.10 -11.21
C GLY A 41 9.04 -2.33 -10.60
N LEU A 42 8.65 -1.52 -9.63
CA LEU A 42 7.37 -1.69 -8.93
C LEU A 42 6.20 -1.23 -9.79
N ASP A 43 5.08 -1.94 -9.67
CA ASP A 43 3.76 -1.53 -10.16
C ASP A 43 2.93 -0.92 -9.01
N VAL A 44 3.14 -1.44 -7.79
CA VAL A 44 2.46 -1.02 -6.56
C VAL A 44 3.46 -0.87 -5.42
N LEU A 45 3.43 0.26 -4.73
CA LEU A 45 4.13 0.46 -3.46
C LEU A 45 3.14 0.86 -2.38
N LEU A 46 3.03 0.06 -1.33
CA LEU A 46 2.23 0.40 -0.16
C LEU A 46 3.02 1.36 0.72
N LEU A 47 2.43 2.53 0.97
CA LEU A 47 2.95 3.61 1.80
C LEU A 47 2.32 3.58 3.21
N GLY A 48 1.10 3.05 3.32
CA GLY A 48 0.42 2.71 4.56
C GLY A 48 -0.37 1.42 4.37
N ASN A 49 -0.38 0.56 5.39
CA ASN A 49 -1.12 -0.70 5.36
C ASN A 49 -1.63 -1.16 6.73
N LEU A 50 -2.62 -2.04 6.67
CA LEU A 50 -3.09 -2.82 7.81
C LEU A 50 -2.56 -4.24 7.72
N SER A 51 -1.75 -4.61 8.70
CA SER A 51 -1.20 -5.94 8.85
C SER A 51 -1.33 -6.39 10.31
N SER A 52 -1.66 -7.67 10.50
CA SER A 52 -1.60 -8.30 11.82
C SER A 52 -0.16 -8.48 12.31
N ASN A 53 0.83 -8.39 11.41
CA ASN A 53 2.24 -8.31 11.73
C ASN A 53 2.86 -7.09 10.99
N PRO A 54 2.84 -5.90 11.61
CA PRO A 54 3.33 -4.68 10.97
C PRO A 54 4.87 -4.57 10.95
N ASP A 55 5.58 -5.41 11.71
CA ASP A 55 7.04 -5.49 11.63
C ASP A 55 7.47 -6.55 10.61
N PHE A 56 7.82 -6.09 9.41
CA PHE A 56 8.23 -6.95 8.31
C PHE A 56 9.70 -7.38 8.40
N ARG A 57 10.47 -6.82 9.33
CA ARG A 57 11.91 -7.10 9.44
C ARG A 57 12.11 -8.56 9.85
N ASN A 58 13.05 -9.23 9.18
CA ASN A 58 13.37 -10.65 9.41
C ASN A 58 12.18 -11.62 9.22
N CYS A 59 11.11 -11.20 8.54
CA CYS A 59 10.00 -12.09 8.22
C CYS A 59 10.25 -12.77 6.86
N SER A 60 10.33 -14.10 6.82
CA SER A 60 10.58 -14.86 5.58
C SER A 60 9.53 -14.62 4.51
N ASN A 61 8.31 -14.27 4.92
CA ASN A 61 7.19 -13.99 4.02
C ASN A 61 7.26 -12.59 3.39
N PHE A 62 8.17 -11.75 3.87
CA PHE A 62 8.40 -10.39 3.40
C PHE A 62 9.88 -10.18 3.10
N PRO A 63 10.43 -10.75 2.01
CA PRO A 63 11.85 -10.59 1.71
C PRO A 63 12.17 -9.14 1.34
N GLU A 64 13.28 -8.63 1.89
CA GLU A 64 13.76 -7.28 1.60
C GLU A 64 14.24 -7.16 0.16
N ARG A 65 13.81 -6.12 -0.53
CA ARG A 65 14.31 -5.72 -1.85
C ARG A 65 15.48 -4.77 -1.67
N GLN A 66 16.64 -5.22 -2.13
CA GLN A 66 17.88 -4.47 -2.01
C GLN A 66 17.93 -3.33 -3.03
N ILE A 67 18.28 -2.14 -2.54
CA ILE A 67 18.59 -0.97 -3.36
C ILE A 67 20.06 -0.62 -3.12
N PRO A 68 20.90 -0.55 -4.16
CA PRO A 68 22.30 -0.14 -4.04
C PRO A 68 22.44 1.20 -3.31
N ASN A 69 23.42 1.31 -2.41
CA ASN A 69 23.74 2.55 -1.69
C ASN A 69 22.60 3.13 -0.82
N SER A 70 21.67 2.29 -0.34
CA SER A 70 20.52 2.72 0.47
C SER A 70 20.79 2.78 1.99
N ASP A 71 22.04 2.67 2.43
CA ASP A 71 22.37 2.57 3.87
C ASP A 71 22.04 3.84 4.66
N SER A 72 22.01 5.01 4.01
CA SER A 72 21.64 6.29 4.61
C SER A 72 20.16 6.66 4.43
N PHE A 73 19.39 5.87 3.67
CA PHE A 73 17.99 6.16 3.39
C PHE A 73 17.09 5.52 4.48
N PRO A 74 16.15 6.27 5.08
CA PRO A 74 15.43 5.78 6.27
C PRO A 74 14.42 4.67 5.96
N PHE A 75 14.13 4.40 4.69
CA PHE A 75 13.15 3.40 4.29
C PHE A 75 13.79 2.19 3.62
N LYS A 76 13.25 1.02 3.93
CA LYS A 76 13.49 -0.26 3.27
C LYS A 76 12.22 -0.73 2.58
N TYR A 77 12.38 -1.64 1.62
CA TYR A 77 11.30 -2.11 0.76
C TYR A 77 11.18 -3.61 0.93
N TYR A 78 9.98 -4.10 1.23
CA TYR A 78 9.73 -5.52 1.44
C TYR A 78 8.74 -6.02 0.41
N ALA A 79 9.08 -7.08 -0.31
CA ALA A 79 8.11 -7.73 -1.18
C ALA A 79 7.01 -8.38 -0.34
N TYR A 80 5.82 -8.52 -0.90
CA TYR A 80 4.75 -9.29 -0.29
C TYR A 80 4.01 -10.06 -1.37
N ASP A 81 3.49 -11.21 -1.01
CA ASP A 81 2.64 -12.01 -1.87
C ASP A 81 1.17 -11.89 -1.44
N SER A 82 0.27 -12.32 -2.31
CA SER A 82 -1.17 -12.40 -2.07
C SER A 82 -1.55 -13.66 -1.28
N ASN A 83 -0.57 -14.46 -0.82
CA ASN A 83 -0.79 -15.62 0.02
C ASN A 83 -1.39 -15.17 1.39
N PRO A 84 -2.40 -15.89 1.93
CA PRO A 84 -2.93 -15.63 3.27
C PRO A 84 -1.87 -15.53 4.40
N GLU A 85 -0.69 -16.13 4.26
CA GLU A 85 0.40 -16.03 5.26
C GLU A 85 1.21 -14.72 5.20
N SER A 86 1.09 -13.98 4.09
CA SER A 86 1.64 -12.64 3.87
C SER A 86 0.53 -11.59 3.78
N ALA A 87 -0.63 -11.86 4.39
CA ALA A 87 -1.84 -11.08 4.23
C ALA A 87 -1.66 -9.64 4.69
N VAL A 88 -1.39 -8.76 3.74
CA VAL A 88 -1.61 -7.31 3.89
C VAL A 88 -3.09 -7.05 3.67
N TRP A 89 -3.85 -6.82 4.74
CA TRP A 89 -5.32 -6.83 4.77
C TRP A 89 -5.98 -5.63 4.12
N GLY A 90 -5.25 -4.53 3.97
CA GLY A 90 -5.73 -3.31 3.33
C GLY A 90 -4.61 -2.29 3.18
N THR A 91 -4.92 -1.15 2.57
CA THR A 91 -3.97 -0.07 2.37
C THR A 91 -4.60 1.28 2.68
N GLN A 92 -3.93 2.06 3.52
CA GLN A 92 -4.28 3.44 3.82
C GLN A 92 -3.77 4.38 2.74
N MET A 93 -2.63 4.03 2.14
CA MET A 93 -1.94 4.86 1.17
C MET A 93 -1.06 4.00 0.28
N TYR A 94 -1.10 4.24 -1.02
CA TYR A 94 -0.33 3.49 -2.00
C TYR A 94 0.04 4.35 -3.21
N MET A 95 1.15 3.97 -3.85
CA MET A 95 1.65 4.58 -5.07
C MET A 95 1.55 3.59 -6.24
N LEU A 96 1.09 4.07 -7.39
CA LEU A 96 0.95 3.28 -8.62
C LEU A 96 1.67 3.95 -9.79
N HIS A 97 2.22 3.13 -10.68
CA HIS A 97 2.60 3.57 -12.02
C HIS A 97 1.35 3.78 -12.89
N ARG A 98 1.40 4.74 -13.82
CA ARG A 98 0.27 5.04 -14.73
C ARG A 98 -0.20 3.85 -15.54
N ASP A 99 0.71 3.02 -16.01
CA ASP A 99 0.33 1.83 -16.78
C ASP A 99 -0.37 0.77 -15.90
N GLN A 100 0.01 0.67 -14.62
CA GLN A 100 -0.71 -0.18 -13.67
C GLN A 100 -2.14 0.34 -13.45
N VAL A 101 -2.34 1.67 -13.39
CA VAL A 101 -3.69 2.25 -13.28
C VAL A 101 -4.55 1.90 -14.50
N ARG A 102 -3.99 1.97 -15.73
CA ARG A 102 -4.69 1.56 -16.96
C ARG A 102 -5.08 0.08 -16.90
N PHE A 103 -4.12 -0.78 -16.57
CA PHE A 103 -4.36 -2.22 -16.41
C PHE A 103 -5.50 -2.52 -15.42
N LEU A 104 -5.48 -1.88 -14.23
CA LEU A 104 -6.50 -2.08 -13.22
C LEU A 104 -7.89 -1.65 -13.71
N LEU A 105 -7.99 -0.51 -14.40
CA LEU A 105 -9.27 -0.03 -14.94
C LEU A 105 -9.78 -0.93 -16.06
N ASP A 106 -8.90 -1.37 -16.98
CA ASP A 106 -9.27 -2.26 -18.07
C ASP A 106 -9.80 -3.60 -17.54
N LYS A 107 -9.15 -4.13 -16.50
CA LYS A 107 -9.51 -5.42 -15.88
C LYS A 107 -10.77 -5.32 -15.01
N TYR A 108 -10.87 -4.30 -14.16
CA TYR A 108 -11.85 -4.28 -13.07
C TYR A 108 -13.01 -3.29 -13.26
N ALA A 109 -12.85 -2.20 -14.01
CA ALA A 109 -13.88 -1.15 -14.07
C ALA A 109 -15.11 -1.53 -14.90
N ASN A 110 -15.00 -2.53 -15.79
CA ASN A 110 -16.03 -2.86 -16.78
C ASN A 110 -16.90 -4.05 -16.37
N GLY A 111 -17.62 -3.90 -15.26
CA GLY A 111 -18.58 -4.90 -14.76
C GLY A 111 -17.94 -6.17 -14.20
N TYR A 112 -16.67 -6.10 -13.77
CA TYR A 112 -15.99 -7.23 -13.14
C TYR A 112 -16.70 -7.66 -11.86
N SER A 113 -17.07 -6.70 -11.00
CA SER A 113 -17.83 -6.95 -9.77
C SER A 113 -19.12 -7.71 -10.05
N ASP A 114 -19.88 -7.30 -11.07
CA ASP A 114 -21.16 -7.91 -11.39
C ASP A 114 -20.98 -9.35 -11.88
N LYS A 115 -19.90 -9.63 -12.60
CA LYS A 115 -19.56 -10.99 -13.05
C LYS A 115 -19.21 -11.90 -11.87
N THR A 116 -18.53 -11.39 -10.83
CA THR A 116 -18.18 -12.20 -9.65
C THR A 116 -19.39 -12.74 -8.87
N ILE A 117 -20.58 -12.16 -9.07
CA ILE A 117 -21.83 -12.65 -8.47
C ILE A 117 -22.26 -13.99 -9.09
N TYR A 118 -21.99 -14.19 -10.38
CA TYR A 118 -22.51 -15.34 -11.14
C TYR A 118 -21.41 -16.32 -11.59
N ASP A 119 -20.15 -15.89 -11.60
CA ASP A 119 -18.99 -16.69 -11.96
C ASP A 119 -18.11 -16.94 -10.74
N SER A 120 -18.25 -18.13 -10.15
CA SER A 120 -17.49 -18.55 -8.97
C SER A 120 -16.01 -18.84 -9.24
N THR A 121 -15.56 -18.76 -10.50
CA THR A 121 -14.14 -18.90 -10.84
C THR A 121 -13.40 -17.57 -10.71
N LEU A 122 -14.13 -16.44 -10.66
CA LEU A 122 -13.56 -15.13 -10.44
C LEU A 122 -13.37 -14.86 -8.94
N VAL A 123 -12.29 -14.15 -8.62
CA VAL A 123 -12.04 -13.70 -7.25
C VAL A 123 -12.98 -12.52 -6.96
N PRO A 124 -13.72 -12.53 -5.84
CA PRO A 124 -14.55 -11.39 -5.44
C PRO A 124 -13.77 -10.08 -5.42
N PHE A 125 -14.40 -9.03 -5.91
CA PHE A 125 -13.77 -7.71 -5.97
C PHE A 125 -13.94 -6.97 -4.65
N SER A 126 -12.83 -6.58 -4.04
CA SER A 126 -12.77 -5.60 -2.96
C SER A 126 -11.76 -4.55 -3.37
N ALA A 127 -12.14 -3.27 -3.45
CA ALA A 127 -11.27 -2.26 -4.05
C ALA A 127 -9.92 -2.19 -3.32
N ASP A 128 -9.92 -2.06 -2.00
CA ASP A 128 -8.73 -1.84 -1.18
C ASP A 128 -7.78 -3.05 -1.17
N TRP A 129 -8.37 -4.25 -1.24
CA TRP A 129 -7.60 -5.48 -1.38
C TRP A 129 -7.14 -5.66 -2.83
N THR A 130 -8.06 -5.76 -3.79
CA THR A 130 -7.78 -6.19 -5.17
C THR A 130 -6.78 -5.29 -5.90
N ILE A 131 -6.84 -3.96 -5.75
CA ILE A 131 -5.95 -3.05 -6.50
C ILE A 131 -4.48 -3.18 -6.09
N THR A 132 -4.21 -3.71 -4.89
CA THR A 132 -2.86 -3.87 -4.36
C THR A 132 -2.27 -5.27 -4.60
N LYS A 133 -3.00 -6.20 -5.24
CA LYS A 133 -2.54 -7.60 -5.38
C LYS A 133 -1.91 -7.93 -6.73
N GLU A 134 -1.92 -6.99 -7.66
CA GLU A 134 -1.47 -7.19 -9.04
C GLU A 134 -0.10 -6.58 -9.31
N GLY A 135 0.66 -7.20 -10.21
CA GLY A 135 1.98 -6.72 -10.63
C GLY A 135 3.10 -6.95 -9.61
N THR A 136 4.18 -6.20 -9.78
CA THR A 136 5.36 -6.18 -8.92
C THR A 136 5.12 -5.27 -7.74
N LYS A 137 5.16 -5.84 -6.53
CA LYS A 137 4.68 -5.16 -5.31
C LYS A 137 5.74 -5.06 -4.24
N ALA A 138 5.70 -3.97 -3.47
CA ALA A 138 6.44 -3.84 -2.23
C ALA A 138 5.68 -3.00 -1.19
N ILE A 139 6.10 -3.13 0.06
CA ILE A 139 5.71 -2.30 1.20
C ILE A 139 6.93 -1.48 1.60
N ILE A 140 6.74 -0.18 1.83
CA ILE A 140 7.77 0.66 2.44
C ILE A 140 7.79 0.46 3.96
N HIS A 141 8.96 0.41 4.59
CA HIS A 141 9.07 0.32 6.04
C HIS A 141 10.23 1.20 6.55
N PRO A 142 10.04 1.97 7.64
CA PRO A 142 8.80 2.17 8.38
C PRO A 142 7.69 2.79 7.50
N LEU A 143 6.42 2.68 7.92
CA LEU A 143 5.30 3.18 7.12
C LEU A 143 5.32 4.71 7.00
N VAL A 144 4.89 5.20 5.84
CA VAL A 144 4.74 6.63 5.52
C VAL A 144 3.38 7.16 5.96
N ALA A 145 2.35 6.32 5.92
CA ALA A 145 1.02 6.64 6.39
C ALA A 145 0.50 5.59 7.36
N ILE A 146 -0.24 6.07 8.35
CA ILE A 146 -0.96 5.24 9.32
C ILE A 146 -2.39 5.74 9.44
N GLU A 147 -3.32 4.86 9.72
CA GLU A 147 -4.72 5.21 9.97
C GLU A 147 -4.84 5.97 11.30
N ASN A 148 -5.69 7.00 11.35
CA ASN A 148 -5.98 7.69 12.60
C ASN A 148 -6.78 6.74 13.52
N TYR A 149 -6.39 6.63 14.79
CA TYR A 149 -6.99 5.69 15.75
C TYR A 149 -8.19 6.29 16.51
N GLU A 150 -8.56 7.55 16.26
CA GLU A 150 -9.59 8.24 17.04
C GLU A 150 -11.03 7.72 16.83
N ASP A 151 -11.30 7.02 15.71
CA ASP A 151 -12.63 6.50 15.40
C ASP A 151 -12.76 4.99 15.66
N ALA A 152 -13.80 4.60 16.41
CA ALA A 152 -14.10 3.21 16.72
C ALA A 152 -14.87 2.54 15.59
N HIS A 153 -14.29 1.51 14.95
CA HIS A 153 -15.00 0.69 13.95
C HIS A 153 -15.68 -0.51 14.60
N GLU A 154 -16.71 -1.06 13.93
CA GLU A 154 -17.49 -2.19 14.45
C GLU A 154 -16.74 -3.54 14.40
N ASP A 155 -15.66 -3.66 13.61
CA ASP A 155 -14.89 -4.91 13.45
C ASP A 155 -13.69 -4.99 14.43
N ALA A 156 -13.77 -5.96 15.35
CA ALA A 156 -12.74 -6.17 16.38
C ALA A 156 -11.36 -6.58 15.83
N GLY A 157 -11.30 -7.26 14.68
CA GLY A 157 -10.06 -7.66 14.03
C GLY A 157 -9.35 -6.47 13.40
N GLN A 158 -10.09 -5.64 12.66
CA GLN A 158 -9.56 -4.41 12.06
C GLN A 158 -9.06 -3.44 13.13
N ASN A 159 -9.82 -3.26 14.22
CA ASN A 159 -9.41 -2.43 15.36
C ASN A 159 -8.09 -2.89 15.98
N THR A 160 -7.86 -4.21 16.05
CA THR A 160 -6.62 -4.77 16.59
C THR A 160 -5.43 -4.44 15.68
N CYS A 161 -5.56 -4.66 14.37
CA CYS A 161 -4.50 -4.33 13.40
C CYS A 161 -4.20 -2.82 13.38
N ARG A 162 -5.23 -1.97 13.39
CA ARG A 162 -5.10 -0.51 13.47
C ARG A 162 -4.28 -0.08 14.67
N LYS A 163 -4.67 -0.58 15.85
CA LYS A 163 -4.00 -0.27 17.11
C LYS A 163 -2.53 -0.70 17.08
N LEU A 164 -2.23 -1.88 16.55
CA LEU A 164 -0.86 -2.38 16.44
C LEU A 164 -0.02 -1.52 15.48
N CYS A 165 -0.55 -1.19 14.29
CA CYS A 165 0.12 -0.31 13.34
C CYS A 165 0.38 1.08 13.96
N TYR A 166 -0.63 1.69 14.57
CA TYR A 166 -0.50 3.00 15.20
C TYR A 166 0.54 2.97 16.32
N GLN A 167 0.47 1.99 17.23
CA GLN A 167 1.41 1.88 18.35
C GLN A 167 2.85 1.61 17.91
N LEU A 168 3.05 0.91 16.80
CA LEU A 168 4.40 0.60 16.29
C LEU A 168 5.04 1.78 15.57
N PHE A 169 4.25 2.54 14.80
CA PHE A 169 4.78 3.54 13.87
C PHE A 169 4.55 4.99 14.28
N TYR A 170 3.54 5.28 15.10
CA TYR A 170 3.26 6.65 15.50
C TYR A 170 4.38 7.22 16.38
N SER A 171 4.82 8.42 16.04
CA SER A 171 5.56 9.28 16.93
C SER A 171 5.12 10.73 16.71
N GLU A 172 5.02 11.50 17.79
CA GLU A 172 4.67 12.93 17.74
C GLU A 172 5.58 13.72 16.79
N GLU A 173 6.86 13.37 16.77
CA GLU A 173 7.85 14.02 15.89
C GLU A 173 7.48 13.87 14.41
N LEU A 174 7.03 12.68 14.01
CA LEU A 174 6.81 12.32 12.62
C LEU A 174 5.36 12.51 12.18
N PHE A 175 4.38 12.36 13.07
CA PHE A 175 2.95 12.30 12.71
C PHE A 175 2.05 13.27 13.49
N GLY A 176 2.55 13.97 14.52
CA GLY A 176 1.77 14.98 15.25
C GLY A 176 1.61 16.30 14.51
#